data_AF-F8L330-F1
#
_entry.id   AF-F8L330-F1
#
_cell.length_a   1.000
_cell.length_b   1.000
_cell.length_c   1.000
_cell.angle_alpha   90.00
_cell.angle_beta   90.00
_cell.angle_gamma   90.00
#
_symmetry.space_group_name_H-M   'P 1'
#
loop_
_entity.id
_entity.type
_entity.pdbx_description
1 polymer ?
#
loop_
_entity_poly.entity_id
_entity_poly.type
_entity_poly.pdbx_seq_one_letter_code
_entity_poly.pdbx_strand_id
1 'polypeptide(L)' 'MKNKNFELYLKYVSDLFKDNAKKAKAEADNPKEGDADYNTGYLMAYYEIISTMKKQAPFFDLEQEDISLSDIDPDLDLV' A
#
# COMPACT_ATOMS: atom_id res chain seq x y z
N MET A 1 8.54 -17.60 -19.07
CA MET A 1 7.35 -16.99 -19.69
C MET A 1 6.58 -16.29 -18.58
N LYS A 2 6.45 -14.97 -18.63
CA LYS A 2 5.71 -14.18 -17.63
C LYS A 2 4.25 -14.67 -17.61
N ASN A 3 3.74 -15.02 -16.43
CA ASN A 3 2.36 -15.50 -16.27
C ASN A 3 1.44 -14.27 -16.15
N LYS A 4 0.75 -13.92 -17.24
CA LYS A 4 -0.11 -12.73 -17.32
C LYS A 4 -1.15 -12.66 -16.19
N ASN A 5 -1.70 -13.80 -15.76
CA ASN A 5 -2.66 -13.83 -14.65
C ASN A 5 -1.99 -13.45 -13.32
N PHE A 6 -0.74 -13.88 -13.11
CA PHE A 6 0.03 -13.53 -11.93
C PHE A 6 0.37 -12.03 -11.89
N GLU A 7 0.76 -11.45 -13.02
CA GLU A 7 1.05 -10.00 -13.12
C GLU A 7 -0.20 -9.16 -12.84
N LEU A 8 -1.34 -9.55 -13.43
CA LEU A 8 -2.61 -8.89 -13.19
C LEU A 8 -3.05 -9.01 -11.73
N TYR A 9 -2.86 -10.19 -11.12
CA TYR A 9 -3.15 -10.39 -9.70
C TYR A 9 -2.28 -9.49 -8.82
N LEU A 10 -0.97 -9.41 -9.09
CA LEU A 10 -0.05 -8.59 -8.32
C LEU A 10 -0.38 -7.10 -8.42
N LYS A 11 -0.71 -6.61 -9.62
CA LYS A 11 -1.20 -5.24 -9.82
C LYS A 11 -2.49 -4.98 -9.05
N TYR A 12 -3.47 -5.86 -9.19
CA TYR A 12 -4.76 -5.73 -8.51
C TYR A 12 -4.63 -5.71 -6.99
N VAL A 13 -3.81 -6.60 -6.41
CA VAL A 13 -3.58 -6.61 -4.96
C VAL A 13 -2.87 -5.34 -4.50
N SER A 14 -1.90 -4.84 -5.27
CA SER A 14 -1.20 -3.60 -4.96
C SER A 14 -2.14 -2.40 -5.01
N ASP A 15 -3.00 -2.31 -6.03
CA ASP A 15 -4.05 -1.29 -6.12
C ASP A 15 -5.03 -1.37 -4.95
N LEU A 16 -5.46 -2.58 -4.58
CA LEU A 16 -6.33 -2.79 -3.43
C LEU A 16 -5.68 -2.30 -2.12
N PHE A 17 -4.39 -2.55 -1.93
CA PHE A 17 -3.67 -2.04 -0.76
C PHE A 17 -3.54 -0.52 -0.79
N LYS A 18 -3.25 0.10 -1.93
CA LYS A 18 -3.25 1.57 -2.06
C LYS A 18 -4.61 2.16 -1.71
N ASP A 19 -5.70 1.60 -2.22
CA ASP A 19 -7.05 2.09 -1.96
C ASP A 19 -7.42 1.97 -0.49
N ASN A 20 -7.04 0.86 0.16
CA ASN A 20 -7.28 0.70 1.59
C ASN A 20 -6.39 1.59 2.45
N ALA A 21 -5.13 1.81 2.05
CA ALA A 21 -4.22 2.73 2.71
C ALA A 21 -4.76 4.17 2.68
N LYS A 22 -5.30 4.61 1.54
CA LYS A 22 -5.97 5.92 1.40
C LYS A 22 -7.19 6.06 2.30
N LYS A 23 -8.00 5.00 2.44
CA LYS A 23 -9.14 4.99 3.37
C LYS A 23 -8.67 5.04 4.82
N ALA A 24 -7.68 4.24 5.19
CA ALA A 24 -7.09 4.25 6.52
C ALA A 24 -6.53 5.63 6.88
N LYS A 25 -5.87 6.31 5.92
CA LYS A 25 -5.41 7.69 6.08
C LYS A 25 -6.56 8.65 6.34
N ALA A 26 -7.63 8.58 5.54
CA ALA A 26 -8.81 9.42 5.75
C ALA A 26 -9.47 9.21 7.13
N GLU A 27 -9.51 7.97 7.61
CA GLU A 27 -10.03 7.60 8.94
C GLU A 27 -9.09 8.02 10.08
N ALA A 28 -7.78 7.99 9.87
CA ALA A 28 -6.79 8.46 10.83
C ALA A 28 -6.77 10.00 10.93
N ASP A 29 -6.97 10.71 9.82
CA ASP A 29 -7.05 12.18 9.78
C ASP A 29 -8.34 12.71 10.41
N ASN A 30 -9.41 11.90 10.41
CA ASN A 30 -10.73 12.27 10.92
C ASN A 30 -11.30 11.16 11.82
N PRO A 31 -10.66 10.85 12.95
CA PRO A 31 -11.05 9.72 13.78
C PRO A 31 -12.36 10.00 14.49
N LYS A 32 -13.20 8.96 14.61
CA LYS A 32 -14.33 8.98 15.53
C LYS A 32 -13.82 8.93 16.98
N GLU A 33 -14.63 9.40 17.91
CA GLU A 33 -14.30 9.38 19.33
C GLU A 33 -13.99 7.95 19.79
N GLY A 34 -12.77 7.73 20.30
CA GLY A 34 -12.29 6.42 20.77
C GLY A 34 -11.50 5.59 19.74
N ASP A 35 -11.49 5.95 18.45
CA ASP A 35 -10.89 5.13 17.39
C ASP A 35 -9.48 5.60 16.96
N ALA A 36 -8.97 6.72 17.47
CA ALA A 36 -7.76 7.38 16.99
C ALA A 36 -6.51 6.46 16.99
N ASP A 37 -6.26 5.75 18.08
CA ASP A 37 -5.09 4.85 18.20
C ASP A 37 -5.22 3.65 17.25
N TYR A 38 -6.43 3.11 17.11
CA TYR A 38 -6.70 2.00 16.19
C TYR A 38 -6.49 2.43 14.74
N ASN A 39 -7.07 3.57 14.33
CA ASN A 39 -6.95 4.08 12.97
C ASN A 39 -5.48 4.39 12.62
N THR A 40 -4.72 4.96 13.57
CA THR A 40 -3.29 5.20 13.41
C THR A 40 -2.53 3.88 13.22
N GLY A 41 -2.77 2.88 14.08
CA GLY A 41 -2.16 1.56 13.95
C GLY A 41 -2.51 0.87 12.62
N TYR A 42 -3.74 1.03 12.15
CA TYR A 42 -4.20 0.46 10.90
C TYR A 42 -3.58 1.15 9.67
N LEU A 43 -3.42 2.47 9.71
CA LEU A 43 -2.66 3.22 8.72
C LEU A 43 -1.19 2.75 8.68
N MET A 44 -0.56 2.60 9.84
CA MET A 44 0.83 2.14 9.92
C MET A 44 1.02 0.72 9.38
N ALA A 45 0.02 -0.16 9.50
CA ALA A 45 0.07 -1.47 8.88
C ALA A 45 0.17 -1.38 7.35
N TYR A 46 -0.59 -0.48 6.71
CA TYR A 46 -0.49 -0.26 5.27
C TYR A 46 0.81 0.43 4.84
N TYR A 47 1.31 1.37 5.65
CA TYR A 47 2.64 1.95 5.46
C TYR A 47 3.69 0.84 5.36
N GLU A 48 3.69 -0.11 6.29
CA GLU A 48 4.67 -1.20 6.31
C GLU A 48 4.49 -2.18 5.15
N ILE A 49 3.26 -2.54 4.80
CA ILE A 49 2.96 -3.43 3.67
C ILE A 49 3.50 -2.81 2.37
N ILE A 50 3.13 -1.56 2.08
CA ILE A 50 3.50 -0.90 0.82
C ILE A 50 5.00 -0.64 0.77
N SER A 51 5.60 -0.18 1.87
CA SER A 51 7.05 0.00 1.99
C SER A 51 7.81 -1.30 1.76
N THR A 52 7.34 -2.40 2.32
CA THR A 52 7.94 -3.73 2.14
C THR A 52 7.83 -4.20 0.69
N MET A 53 6.67 -4.06 0.07
CA MET A 53 6.48 -4.43 -1.34
C MET A 53 7.39 -3.62 -2.28
N LYS A 54 7.50 -2.30 -2.07
CA LYS A 54 8.41 -1.43 -2.84
C LYS A 54 9.87 -1.84 -2.66
N LYS A 55 10.30 -2.15 -1.43
CA LYS A 55 11.66 -2.63 -1.13
C LYS A 55 11.94 -4.00 -1.73
N GLN A 56 10.94 -4.88 -1.84
CA GLN A 56 11.09 -6.23 -2.36
C GLN A 56 11.08 -6.30 -3.89
N ALA A 57 10.38 -5.39 -4.59
CA ALA A 57 10.21 -5.45 -6.04
C ALA A 57 11.53 -5.65 -6.83
N PRO A 58 12.64 -4.95 -6.52
CA PRO A 58 13.90 -5.15 -7.23
C PRO A 58 14.51 -6.55 -7.06
N PHE A 59 14.25 -7.24 -5.95
CA PHE A 59 14.74 -8.61 -5.72
C PHE A 59 14.03 -9.66 -6.60
N PHE A 60 12.92 -9.28 -7.24
CA PHE A 60 12.17 -10.10 -8.17
C PHE A 60 12.28 -9.60 -9.62
N ASP A 61 13.25 -8.73 -9.92
CA ASP A 61 13.39 -8.06 -11.21
C ASP A 61 12.10 -7.31 -11.64
N LEU A 62 11.42 -6.69 -10.67
CA LEU A 62 10.23 -5.87 -10.88
C LEU A 62 10.53 -4.41 -10.59
N GLU A 63 10.06 -3.53 -11.48
CA GLU A 63 9.99 -2.10 -11.21
C GLU A 63 8.69 -1.78 -10.43
N GLN A 64 8.60 -0.60 -9.81
CA GLN A 64 7.40 -0.26 -9.04
C GLN A 64 6.16 -0.10 -9.94
N GLU A 65 6.38 0.29 -11.20
CA GLU A 65 5.39 0.38 -12.27
C GLU A 65 4.80 -1.00 -12.63
N ASP A 66 5.60 -2.06 -12.52
CA ASP A 66 5.15 -3.43 -12.78
C ASP A 66 4.12 -3.90 -11.76
N ILE A 67 4.13 -3.31 -10.57
CA ILE A 67 3.25 -3.66 -9.45
C ILE A 67 2.34 -2.51 -9.04
N SER A 68 2.21 -1.45 -9.84
CA SER A 68 1.33 -0.31 -9.53
C SER A 68 1.64 0.38 -8.19
N LEU A 69 2.91 0.53 -7.82
CA LEU A 69 3.34 1.21 -6.58
C LEU A 69 4.21 2.46 -6.81
N SER A 70 4.38 2.90 -8.06
CA SER A 70 5.21 4.07 -8.39
C SER A 70 4.52 5.42 -8.07
N ASP A 71 3.20 5.42 -7.87
CA ASP A 71 2.35 6.59 -7.64
C ASP A 71 1.99 6.83 -6.17
N ILE A 72 2.59 6.08 -5.25
CA ILE A 72 2.39 6.22 -3.80
C ILE A 72 3.73 6.26 -3.08
N ASP A 73 3.92 7.23 -2.20
CA ASP A 73 5.06 7.36 -1.32
C ASP A 73 4.59 7.19 0.14
N PRO A 74 4.87 6.05 0.79
CA PRO A 74 4.45 5.82 2.17
C PRO A 74 4.88 6.93 3.15
N ASP A 75 6.06 7.52 2.95
CA ASP A 75 6.61 8.54 3.85
C ASP A 75 5.90 9.90 3.71
N LEU A 76 5.16 10.11 2.62
CA LEU A 76 4.40 11.34 2.36
C LEU A 76 2.88 11.12 2.46
N ASP A 77 2.40 9.99 1.96
CA ASP A 77 0.97 9.73 1.78
C ASP A 77 0.34 9.03 3.00
N LEU A 78 1.14 8.33 3.83
CA LEU A 78 0.66 7.43 4.89
C LEU A 78 1.18 7.78 6.30
N VAL A 79 1.51 9.06 6.53
CA VAL A 79 1.95 9.63 7.81
C VAL A 79 0.98 10.66 8.36
#